data_AF-A0A7V3MZV1-F1
#
_entry.id   AF-A0A7V3MZV1-F1
#
_cell.length_a   1.000
_cell.length_b   1.000
_cell.length_c   1.000
_cell.angle_alpha   90.00
_cell.angle_beta   90.00
_cell.angle_gamma   90.00
#
_symmetry.space_group_name_H-M   'P 1'
#
loop_
_entity.id
_entity.type
_entity.pdbx_description
1 polymer ?
#
loop_
_entity_poly.entity_id
_entity_poly.type
_entity_poly.pdbx_seq_one_letter_code
_entity_poly.pdbx_strand_id
1 'polypeptide(L)'
;MAEPLIDPFRGLNLSGAVELGELLAFVSDWLASDPNRLEASLYEFVGVPDHVGPVCTVDELRAEVDRFVGVLLGYTPAGEFLT
;
A
#
# COMPACT_ATOMS: atom_id res chain seq x y z
N MET A 1 16.95 16.07 -16.20
CA MET A 1 17.70 15.07 -15.40
C MET A 1 16.68 14.10 -14.86
N ALA A 2 16.76 12.81 -15.21
CA ALA A 2 15.85 11.82 -14.66
C ALA A 2 16.30 11.50 -13.23
N GLU A 3 15.40 11.61 -12.26
CA GLU A 3 15.67 11.15 -10.90
C GLU A 3 16.01 9.65 -10.93
N PRO A 4 17.02 9.20 -10.17
CA PRO A 4 17.31 7.78 -10.08
C PRO A 4 16.08 7.09 -9.51
N LEU A 5 15.49 6.18 -10.30
CA LEU A 5 14.43 5.31 -9.83
C LEU A 5 15.01 4.54 -8.64
N ILE A 6 14.67 4.96 -7.41
CA ILE A 6 14.97 4.18 -6.22
C ILE A 6 14.18 2.90 -6.42
N ASP A 7 14.88 1.79 -6.64
CA ASP A 7 14.29 0.46 -6.57
C ASP A 7 14.07 0.15 -5.09
N PRO A 8 12.82 0.27 -4.58
CA PRO A 8 12.55 0.09 -3.15
C PRO A 8 12.80 -1.36 -2.71
N PHE A 9 12.96 -2.29 -3.66
CA PHE A 9 13.17 -3.71 -3.42
C PHE A 9 14.61 -4.14 -3.71
N ARG A 10 15.54 -3.18 -3.84
CA ARG A 10 16.94 -3.47 -4.12
C ARG A 10 17.54 -4.40 -3.07
N GLY A 11 17.89 -5.62 -3.48
CA GLY A 11 18.46 -6.65 -2.61
C GLY A 11 17.45 -7.71 -2.14
N LEU A 12 16.17 -7.56 -2.49
CA LEU A 12 15.14 -8.57 -2.26
C LEU A 12 15.32 -9.73 -3.24
N ASN A 13 15.46 -10.95 -2.71
CA ASN A 13 15.48 -12.17 -3.53
C ASN A 13 14.05 -12.63 -3.86
N LEU A 14 13.91 -13.58 -4.79
CA LEU A 14 12.60 -14.06 -5.24
C LEU A 14 11.73 -14.61 -4.09
N SER A 15 12.32 -15.36 -3.16
CA SER A 15 11.59 -15.91 -2.01
C SER A 15 11.08 -14.81 -1.09
N GLY A 16 11.92 -13.82 -0.78
CA GLY A 16 11.55 -12.68 0.05
C GLY A 16 10.52 -11.77 -0.61
N ALA A 17 10.54 -11.66 -1.95
CA ALA A 17 9.51 -10.94 -2.67
C ALA A 17 8.14 -11.62 -2.58
N VAL A 18 8.10 -12.95 -2.70
CA VAL A 18 6.87 -13.74 -2.53
C VAL A 18 6.33 -13.63 -1.10
N GLU A 19 7.16 -13.87 -0.09
CA GLU A 19 6.75 -13.80 1.32
C GLU A 19 6.23 -12.39 1.69
N LEU A 20 6.91 -11.34 1.21
CA LEU A 20 6.46 -9.97 1.44
C LEU A 20 5.16 -9.67 0.71
N GLY A 21 4.99 -10.17 -0.52
CA GLY A 21 3.74 -10.05 -1.27
C GLY A 21 2.57 -10.74 -0.56
N GLU A 22 2.77 -11.95 -0.06
CA GLU A 22 1.76 -12.69 0.71
C GLU A 22 1.39 -11.98 2.02
N LEU A 23 2.38 -11.45 2.74
CA LEU A 23 2.13 -10.65 3.95
C LEU A 23 1.31 -9.40 3.64
N LEU A 24 1.66 -8.69 2.57
CA LEU A 24 0.94 -7.48 2.17
C LEU A 24 -0.49 -7.79 1.69
N ALA A 25 -0.70 -8.92 1.01
CA ALA A 25 -2.04 -9.39 0.64
C ALA A 25 -2.89 -9.70 1.88
N PHE A 26 -2.31 -10.39 2.86
CA PHE A 26 -2.97 -10.62 4.16
C PHE A 26 -3.33 -9.31 4.86
N VAL A 27 -2.43 -8.32 4.84
CA VAL A 27 -2.70 -6.99 5.39
C VAL A 27 -3.85 -6.32 4.63
N SER A 28 -3.87 -6.33 3.30
CA SER A 28 -4.97 -5.76 2.50
C SER A 28 -6.33 -6.37 2.85
N ASP A 29 -6.40 -7.69 2.99
CA ASP A 29 -7.61 -8.41 3.41
C ASP A 29 -8.01 -8.07 4.84
N TRP A 30 -7.04 -7.96 5.75
CA TRP A 30 -7.28 -7.57 7.13
C TRP A 30 -7.82 -6.13 7.23
N LEU A 31 -7.27 -5.19 6.45
CA LEU A 31 -7.76 -3.80 6.38
C LEU A 31 -9.20 -3.74 5.85
N ALA A 32 -9.59 -4.66 4.96
CA ALA A 32 -10.95 -4.75 4.42
C ALA A 32 -11.99 -5.25 5.44
N SER A 33 -11.54 -5.90 6.52
CA SER A 33 -12.41 -6.59 7.47
C SER A 33 -13.21 -5.65 8.37
N ASP A 34 -12.59 -4.55 8.83
CA ASP A 34 -13.25 -3.53 9.67
C ASP A 34 -12.73 -2.11 9.36
N PRO A 35 -13.28 -1.46 8.31
CA PRO A 35 -12.82 -0.15 7.89
C PRO A 35 -13.09 0.95 8.94
N ASN A 36 -14.13 0.81 9.77
CA ASN A 36 -14.47 1.81 10.79
C ASN A 36 -13.44 1.86 11.93
N ARG A 37 -12.93 0.70 12.36
CA ARG A 37 -11.83 0.65 13.34
C ARG A 37 -10.54 1.22 12.77
N LEU A 38 -10.29 0.99 11.48
CA LEU A 38 -9.08 1.43 10.81
C LEU A 38 -9.03 2.94 10.61
N GLU A 39 -10.14 3.57 10.21
CA GLU A 39 -10.24 5.04 10.10
C GLU A 39 -9.87 5.73 11.42
N ALA A 40 -10.38 5.21 12.55
CA ALA A 40 -10.07 5.74 13.87
C ALA A 40 -8.58 5.63 14.21
N SER A 41 -7.95 4.49 13.88
CA SER A 41 -6.51 4.30 14.08
C SER A 41 -5.66 5.18 13.16
N LEU A 42 -6.06 5.37 11.90
CA LEU A 42 -5.35 6.27 10.98
C LEU A 42 -5.36 7.72 11.46
N TYR A 43 -6.52 8.17 11.97
CA TYR A 43 -6.64 9.48 12.59
C TYR A 43 -5.69 9.66 13.78
N GLU A 44 -5.52 8.63 14.60
CA GLU A 44 -4.65 8.66 15.79
C GLU A 44 -3.16 8.61 15.46
N PHE A 45 -2.73 7.79 14.50
CA PHE A 45 -1.31 7.49 14.26
C PHE A 45 -0.69 8.19 13.05
N VAL A 46 -1.45 8.43 11.99
CA VAL A 46 -0.96 9.11 10.78
C VAL A 46 -1.13 10.62 10.91
N GLY A 47 -2.08 11.04 11.75
CA GLY A 47 -2.28 12.43 12.14
C GLY A 47 -2.89 13.26 11.03
N VAL A 48 -3.80 14.14 11.43
CA VAL A 48 -4.31 15.21 10.58
C VAL A 48 -3.79 16.52 11.17
N PRO A 49 -3.14 17.41 10.39
CA PRO A 49 -3.16 18.82 10.76
C PRO A 49 -4.64 19.25 10.69
N ASP A 50 -5.21 19.72 11.81
CA ASP A 50 -6.65 19.96 12.10
C ASP A 50 -7.50 20.68 11.02
N HIS A 51 -6.90 21.11 9.91
CA HIS A 51 -7.43 22.01 8.88
C HIS A 51 -7.49 21.38 7.48
N VAL A 52 -6.98 20.15 7.27
CA VAL A 52 -6.82 19.56 5.92
C VAL A 52 -7.58 18.23 5.71
N GLY A 53 -8.10 17.61 6.77
CA GLY A 53 -8.73 16.28 6.68
C GLY A 53 -7.71 15.14 6.72
N PRO A 54 -8.16 13.86 6.71
CA PRO A 54 -7.28 12.69 6.80
C PRO A 54 -6.13 12.76 5.79
N VAL A 55 -4.89 12.63 6.27
CA VAL A 55 -3.67 12.61 5.44
C VAL A 55 -3.61 11.34 4.56
N CYS A 56 -4.35 10.30 4.94
CA CYS A 56 -4.51 9.06 4.19
C CYS A 56 -5.84 8.41 4.59
N THR A 57 -6.67 8.07 3.61
CA THR A 57 -7.91 7.30 3.80
C THR A 57 -7.65 5.79 3.78
N VAL A 58 -8.60 5.01 4.29
CA VAL A 58 -8.52 3.53 4.25
C VAL A 58 -8.40 3.01 2.82
N ASP A 59 -9.15 3.60 1.89
CA ASP A 59 -9.11 3.21 0.47
C ASP A 59 -7.77 3.54 -0.19
N GLU A 60 -7.17 4.68 0.12
CA GLU A 60 -5.84 5.06 -0.37
C GLU A 60 -4.75 4.13 0.19
N LEU A 61 -4.80 3.81 1.48
CA LEU A 61 -3.86 2.85 2.09
C LEU A 61 -3.98 1.47 1.44
N ARG A 62 -5.22 1.01 1.22
CA ARG A 62 -5.48 -0.28 0.57
C ARG A 62 -4.95 -0.31 -0.86
N ALA A 63 -5.23 0.73 -1.64
CA ALA A 63 -4.75 0.83 -3.02
C ALA A 63 -3.22 0.80 -3.10
N GLU A 64 -2.54 1.45 -2.16
CA GLU A 64 -1.08 1.47 -2.11
C GLU A 64 -0.50 0.10 -1.71
N VAL A 65 -1.13 -0.60 -0.75
CA VAL A 65 -0.76 -1.98 -0.40
C VAL A 65 -0.95 -2.92 -1.60
N ASP A 66 -2.11 -2.86 -2.28
CA ASP A 66 -2.41 -3.69 -3.46
C ASP A 66 -1.41 -3.43 -4.61
N ARG A 67 -0.98 -2.18 -4.79
CA ARG A 67 0.09 -1.80 -5.74
C ARG A 67 1.41 -2.49 -5.41
N PHE A 68 1.82 -2.49 -4.14
CA PHE A 68 3.05 -3.15 -3.71
C PHE A 68 2.99 -4.67 -3.84
N VAL A 69 1.86 -5.29 -3.48
CA VAL A 69 1.64 -6.73 -3.69
C VAL A 69 1.82 -7.06 -5.17
N GLY A 70 1.21 -6.27 -6.06
CA GLY A 70 1.32 -6.47 -7.50
C GLY A 70 2.75 -6.37 -8.02
N VAL A 71 3.52 -5.37 -7.57
CA VAL A 71 4.94 -5.22 -7.95
C VAL A 71 5.78 -6.40 -7.45
N LEU A 72 5.52 -6.90 -6.25
CA LEU A 72 6.28 -8.00 -5.64
C LEU A 72 5.95 -9.37 -6.24
N LEU A 73 4.67 -9.61 -6.54
CA LEU A 73 4.18 -10.88 -7.09
C LEU A 73 4.15 -10.91 -8.63
N GLY A 74 4.47 -9.79 -9.29
CA GLY A 74 4.58 -9.70 -10.74
C GLY A 74 3.24 -9.60 -11.48
N TYR A 75 2.20 -9.08 -10.83
CA TYR A 75 0.93 -8.74 -11.49
C TYR A 75 0.61 -7.26 -11.33
N THR A 76 0.16 -6.60 -12.39
CA THR A 76 -0.37 -5.24 -12.28
C THR A 76 -1.78 -5.34 -11.72
N PRO A 77 -2.14 -4.67 -10.60
CA PRO A 77 -3.54 -4.55 -10.23
C PRO A 77 -4.25 -3.89 -11.42
N ALA A 78 -5.33 -4.52 -11.88
CA ALA A 78 -6.11 -4.07 -13.03
C ALA A 78 -6.72 -2.69 -12.71
N GLY A 79 -5.99 -1.61 -13.01
CA GLY A 79 -6.38 -0.26 -12.61
C GLY A 79 -5.64 0.87 -13.31
N GLU A 80 -4.43 0.67 -13.86
CA GLU A 80 -3.77 1.69 -14.69
C GLU A 80 -4.04 1.45 -16.17
N PHE A 81 -5.18 1.95 -16.66
CA PHE A 81 -5.26 2.40 -18.04
C PHE A 81 -4.42 3.67 -18.16
N LEU A 82 -3.22 3.55 -18.73
CA LEU A 82 -2.51 4.70 -19.29
C LEU A 82 -3.35 5.27 -20.44
N THR A 83 -4.02 6.41 -20.20
CA THR A 83 -4.54 7.32 -21.23
C THR A 83 -3.75 8.60 -21.19
#